data_AF-I1L492-F1
#
_entry.id   AF-I1L492-F1
#
_cell.length_a   1.000
_cell.length_b   1.000
_cell.length_c   1.000
_cell.angle_alpha   90.00
_cell.angle_beta   90.00
_cell.angle_gamma   90.00
#
_symmetry.space_group_name_H-M   'P 1'
#
loop_
_entity.id
_entity.type
_entity.pdbx_description
1 polymer ?
#
loop_
_entity_poly.entity_id
_entity_poly.type
_entity_poly.pdbx_seq_one_letter_code
_entity_poly.pdbx_strand_id
1 'polypeptide(L)'
;MSAQGFDTWILEVRGAGLSTLGDSLEEDEECLKNFSKIDSVINDDIGESSASFVSEVPHMKTRGSEVVTKYEEMQLMTRFMEILTRISERLAGFLNGDLLEGQNSAIAGQIKDFNRRLRAIIEGQLLFPAKILELQDRFAANLEEFQKQLELMVKYDWDFDHYLEEDVPAAMEYIRAQCQPRDGKLLAIGHSMGGILLYAMLSSCFMSGFDGKDPGLASVVTLASSLDYTPSRSSLKLLLPLAEPTRVLNIPVIPVGPLMATVHPLASYPPYVLSWLNSQISAQDMMDQKLFEKLVLNNFGTVPSKLLLQLSSVFQKGGLRDRSGTFFYKDHLHKSNVPVLAIAGDRDLICPPEAVYETVKLIPDELVTYKVFGEPGGPHYAHYDLVGGRLAADQLYPCITEFLIHHDTV
;
A
#
# COMPACT_ATOMS: atom_id res chain seq x y z
N MET A 1 -9.20 3.83 22.17
CA MET A 1 -9.50 5.25 21.94
C MET A 1 -10.94 5.55 22.31
N SER A 2 -11.95 5.34 21.46
CA SER A 2 -13.37 5.64 21.82
C SER A 2 -13.84 5.06 23.17
N ALA A 3 -13.56 3.79 23.47
CA ALA A 3 -13.88 3.17 24.77
C ALA A 3 -13.14 3.76 26.00
N GLN A 4 -12.22 4.71 25.79
CA GLN A 4 -11.47 5.46 26.80
C GLN A 4 -11.91 6.94 26.87
N GLY A 5 -12.95 7.33 26.12
CA GLY A 5 -13.52 8.69 26.11
C GLY A 5 -13.13 9.58 24.94
N PHE A 6 -12.21 9.15 24.06
CA PHE A 6 -11.76 9.96 22.92
C PHE A 6 -12.74 9.93 21.73
N ASP A 7 -13.14 11.11 21.24
CA ASP A 7 -13.76 11.25 19.92
C ASP A 7 -12.78 10.75 18.84
N THR A 8 -13.06 9.57 18.30
CA THR A 8 -12.11 8.83 17.45
C THR A 8 -12.53 8.93 15.98
N TRP A 9 -11.72 9.63 15.19
CA TRP A 9 -11.90 9.78 13.74
C TRP A 9 -10.86 8.95 12.99
N ILE A 10 -11.22 8.47 11.79
CA ILE A 10 -10.31 7.72 10.90
C ILE A 10 -10.26 8.44 9.55
N LEU A 11 -9.06 8.88 9.17
CA LEU A 11 -8.78 9.44 7.84
C LEU A 11 -8.06 8.39 7.00
N GLU A 12 -8.73 7.82 6.01
CA GLU A 12 -8.14 6.83 5.10
C GLU A 12 -7.59 7.51 3.84
N VAL A 13 -6.28 7.70 3.78
CA VAL A 13 -5.60 8.38 2.66
C VAL A 13 -5.44 7.42 1.46
N ARG A 14 -6.55 7.12 0.78
CA ARG A 14 -6.59 6.25 -0.40
C ARG A 14 -5.89 6.88 -1.59
N GLY A 15 -5.03 6.12 -2.28
CA GLY A 15 -4.39 6.51 -3.54
C GLY A 15 -5.36 6.75 -4.72
N ALA A 16 -6.67 6.65 -4.52
CA ALA A 16 -7.70 7.06 -5.48
C ALA A 16 -8.39 8.40 -5.15
N GLY A 17 -8.01 9.09 -4.06
CA GLY A 17 -8.52 10.45 -3.74
C GLY A 17 -10.04 10.52 -3.53
N LEU A 18 -10.65 9.36 -3.35
CA LEU A 18 -12.06 9.12 -3.19
C LEU A 18 -12.21 8.08 -2.07
N SER A 19 -12.70 8.53 -0.92
CA SER A 19 -13.69 7.73 -0.21
C SER A 19 -14.75 7.34 -1.26
N THR A 20 -15.06 6.05 -1.37
CA THR A 20 -16.01 5.52 -2.36
C THR A 20 -17.26 6.39 -2.42
N LEU A 21 -17.67 6.82 -3.62
CA LEU A 21 -19.02 7.34 -3.81
C LEU A 21 -19.97 6.26 -3.29
N GLY A 22 -20.65 6.56 -2.20
CA GLY A 22 -21.29 5.53 -1.40
C GLY A 22 -22.61 5.10 -2.03
N ASP A 23 -22.63 3.90 -2.59
CA ASP A 23 -23.84 3.12 -2.84
C ASP A 23 -23.53 1.61 -2.74
N SER A 24 -24.57 0.83 -2.46
CA SER A 24 -24.63 -0.66 -2.47
C SER A 24 -23.48 -1.45 -1.81
N LEU A 25 -23.63 -1.75 -0.52
CA LEU A 25 -23.00 -2.91 0.15
C LEU A 25 -23.47 -4.28 -0.40
N GLU A 26 -24.37 -4.29 -1.40
CA GLU A 26 -24.96 -5.51 -1.97
C GLU A 26 -24.08 -6.14 -3.07
N GLU A 27 -23.26 -5.34 -3.77
CA GLU A 27 -22.39 -5.83 -4.86
C GLU A 27 -21.21 -6.68 -4.35
N ASP A 28 -20.62 -6.31 -3.20
CA ASP A 28 -19.60 -7.11 -2.50
C ASP A 28 -20.10 -8.54 -2.21
N GLU A 29 -21.38 -8.67 -1.81
CA GLU A 29 -21.98 -9.95 -1.49
C GLU A 29 -22.28 -10.78 -2.76
N GLU A 30 -22.56 -10.15 -3.91
CA GLU A 30 -22.67 -10.84 -5.20
C GLU A 30 -21.29 -11.27 -5.75
N CYS A 31 -20.26 -10.46 -5.59
CA CYS A 31 -18.88 -10.82 -5.95
C CYS A 31 -18.42 -12.07 -5.16
N LEU A 32 -18.62 -12.09 -3.83
CA LEU A 32 -18.34 -13.25 -2.98
C LEU A 32 -19.15 -14.51 -3.39
N LYS A 33 -20.43 -14.35 -3.73
CA LYS A 33 -21.27 -15.46 -4.25
C LYS A 33 -20.71 -16.00 -5.58
N ASN A 34 -20.26 -15.14 -6.48
CA ASN A 34 -19.70 -15.55 -7.77
C ASN A 34 -18.35 -16.28 -7.61
N PHE A 35 -17.48 -15.87 -6.69
CA PHE A 35 -16.29 -16.68 -6.34
C PHE A 35 -16.66 -18.08 -5.82
N SER A 36 -17.64 -18.19 -4.92
CA SER A 36 -18.11 -19.50 -4.39
C SER A 36 -18.72 -20.41 -5.48
N LYS A 37 -19.31 -19.83 -6.53
CA LYS A 37 -19.77 -20.56 -7.72
C LYS A 37 -18.61 -21.12 -8.52
N ILE A 38 -17.53 -20.36 -8.72
CA ILE A 38 -16.38 -20.81 -9.51
C ILE A 38 -15.73 -22.05 -8.87
N ASP A 39 -15.59 -22.09 -7.54
CA ASP A 39 -15.08 -23.28 -6.83
C ASP A 39 -15.98 -24.52 -6.98
N SER A 40 -17.29 -24.33 -7.17
CA SER A 40 -18.23 -25.45 -7.44
C SER A 40 -18.08 -26.02 -8.85
N VAL A 41 -17.85 -25.16 -9.86
CA VAL A 41 -17.71 -25.55 -11.28
C VAL A 41 -16.42 -26.34 -11.53
N ILE A 42 -15.42 -26.24 -10.65
CA ILE A 42 -14.15 -26.98 -10.77
C ILE A 42 -14.29 -28.47 -10.38
N ASN A 43 -15.37 -28.88 -9.70
CA ASN A 43 -15.55 -30.26 -9.22
C ASN A 43 -16.46 -31.15 -10.09
N ASP A 44 -17.40 -30.57 -10.84
CA ASP A 44 -18.41 -31.32 -11.61
C ASP A 44 -18.42 -30.93 -13.10
N ASP A 45 -17.54 -31.55 -13.92
CA ASP A 45 -17.93 -31.93 -15.28
C ASP A 45 -17.13 -33.14 -15.84
N ILE A 46 -17.75 -34.32 -15.77
CA ILE A 46 -17.45 -35.48 -16.62
C ILE A 46 -18.80 -36.08 -17.07
N GLY A 47 -19.50 -35.45 -18.03
CA GLY A 47 -20.82 -35.97 -18.42
C GLY A 47 -21.48 -35.45 -19.71
N GLU A 48 -21.05 -35.97 -20.86
CA GLU A 48 -21.80 -36.16 -22.13
C GLU A 48 -22.66 -35.03 -22.75
N SER A 49 -22.53 -34.87 -24.08
CA SER A 49 -23.32 -33.92 -24.88
C SER A 49 -24.69 -34.46 -25.31
N SER A 50 -25.65 -33.55 -25.49
CA SER A 50 -26.75 -33.68 -26.48
C SER A 50 -27.32 -32.30 -26.83
N ALA A 51 -28.03 -32.15 -27.97
CA ALA A 51 -28.34 -30.83 -28.55
C ALA A 51 -29.64 -30.73 -29.38
N SER A 52 -30.26 -29.54 -29.36
CA SER A 52 -31.29 -29.04 -30.32
C SER A 52 -31.38 -27.50 -30.16
N PHE A 53 -31.24 -26.62 -31.19
CA PHE A 53 -32.12 -26.40 -32.37
C PHE A 53 -33.58 -26.07 -31.96
N VAL A 54 -34.26 -24.96 -32.31
CA VAL A 54 -34.07 -23.80 -33.25
C VAL A 54 -34.76 -22.53 -32.63
N SER A 55 -34.82 -21.27 -33.12
CA SER A 55 -34.40 -20.57 -34.36
C SER A 55 -34.32 -19.03 -34.20
N GLU A 56 -33.64 -18.38 -35.15
CA GLU A 56 -33.84 -17.07 -35.86
C GLU A 56 -35.03 -16.14 -35.50
N VAL A 57 -35.01 -14.80 -35.75
CA VAL A 57 -34.56 -14.04 -36.95
C VAL A 57 -33.87 -12.67 -36.59
N PRO A 58 -33.39 -11.79 -37.52
CA PRO A 58 -32.04 -11.22 -37.35
C PRO A 58 -31.98 -9.68 -37.16
N HIS A 59 -30.84 -9.21 -36.63
CA HIS A 59 -30.42 -7.81 -36.74
C HIS A 59 -29.00 -7.65 -37.29
N MET A 60 -28.78 -6.57 -38.04
CA MET A 60 -27.71 -6.49 -39.04
C MET A 60 -26.54 -5.61 -38.58
N LYS A 61 -25.50 -6.25 -38.03
CA LYS A 61 -24.11 -5.77 -37.86
C LYS A 61 -23.90 -4.29 -37.45
N THR A 62 -23.47 -4.08 -36.20
CA THR A 62 -22.58 -2.96 -35.83
C THR A 62 -21.17 -3.49 -35.55
N ARG A 63 -20.55 -4.10 -36.58
CA ARG A 63 -19.23 -4.79 -36.53
C ARG A 63 -18.02 -3.86 -36.33
N GLY A 64 -18.23 -2.70 -35.71
CA GLY A 64 -17.21 -1.70 -35.39
C GLY A 64 -16.91 -1.60 -33.89
N SER A 65 -17.86 -1.96 -33.00
CA SER A 65 -17.68 -1.80 -31.55
C SER A 65 -16.70 -2.83 -30.97
N GLU A 66 -16.97 -4.13 -31.14
CA GLU A 66 -16.12 -5.24 -30.68
C GLU A 66 -14.68 -5.22 -31.23
N VAL A 67 -14.45 -4.52 -32.34
CA VAL A 67 -13.14 -4.43 -33.01
C VAL A 67 -12.32 -3.27 -32.44
N VAL A 68 -12.98 -2.20 -31.98
CA VAL A 68 -12.32 -1.09 -31.27
C VAL A 68 -11.95 -1.53 -29.87
N THR A 69 -12.87 -2.14 -29.10
CA THR A 69 -12.55 -2.62 -27.74
C THR A 69 -11.41 -3.64 -27.75
N LYS A 70 -11.45 -4.64 -28.63
CA LYS A 70 -10.34 -5.62 -28.76
C LYS A 70 -9.02 -5.04 -29.23
N TYR A 71 -9.04 -3.93 -29.97
CA TYR A 71 -7.84 -3.21 -30.35
C TYR A 71 -7.25 -2.42 -29.17
N GLU A 72 -8.12 -1.81 -28.35
CA GLU A 72 -7.75 -1.08 -27.14
C GLU A 72 -7.27 -2.02 -26.04
N GLU A 73 -7.96 -3.15 -25.80
CA GLU A 73 -7.51 -4.28 -24.98
C GLU A 73 -6.11 -4.75 -25.41
N MET A 74 -5.89 -4.97 -26.72
CA MET A 74 -4.61 -5.44 -27.24
C MET A 74 -3.49 -4.39 -27.14
N GLN A 75 -3.79 -3.09 -27.31
CA GLN A 75 -2.84 -2.02 -27.02
C GLN A 75 -2.50 -1.93 -25.53
N LEU A 76 -3.50 -2.04 -24.66
CA LEU A 76 -3.34 -1.99 -23.21
C LEU A 76 -2.54 -3.19 -22.70
N MET A 77 -2.81 -4.39 -23.23
CA MET A 77 -2.03 -5.62 -23.00
C MET A 77 -0.59 -5.48 -23.50
N THR A 78 -0.37 -4.87 -24.67
CA THR A 78 0.97 -4.59 -25.19
C THR A 78 1.75 -3.66 -24.24
N ARG A 79 1.13 -2.55 -23.79
CA ARG A 79 1.70 -1.65 -22.79
C ARG A 79 1.97 -2.35 -21.46
N PHE A 80 1.05 -3.20 -20.99
CA PHE A 80 1.19 -3.96 -19.76
C PHE A 80 2.37 -4.94 -19.82
N MET A 81 2.52 -5.68 -20.92
CA MET A 81 3.66 -6.56 -21.15
C MET A 81 4.98 -5.78 -21.27
N GLU A 82 4.97 -4.59 -21.88
CA GLU A 82 6.14 -3.70 -21.91
C GLU A 82 6.54 -3.22 -20.50
N ILE A 83 5.56 -2.84 -19.67
CA ILE A 83 5.74 -2.47 -18.27
C ILE A 83 6.32 -3.66 -17.47
N LEU A 84 5.71 -4.85 -17.55
CA LEU A 84 6.20 -6.06 -16.89
C LEU A 84 7.62 -6.43 -17.33
N THR A 85 7.96 -6.23 -18.61
CA THR A 85 9.31 -6.48 -19.14
C THR A 85 10.32 -5.51 -18.54
N ARG A 86 10.05 -4.20 -18.60
CA ARG A 86 10.90 -3.15 -18.00
C ARG A 86 11.06 -3.34 -16.49
N ILE A 87 10.03 -3.80 -15.79
CA ILE A 87 10.08 -4.16 -14.36
C ILE A 87 10.97 -5.39 -14.17
N SER A 88 10.76 -6.48 -14.91
CA SER A 88 11.55 -7.72 -14.82
C SER A 88 13.05 -7.48 -15.04
N GLU A 89 13.40 -6.65 -16.03
CA GLU A 89 14.77 -6.20 -16.30
C GLU A 89 15.37 -5.38 -15.15
N ARG A 90 14.67 -4.35 -14.68
CA ARG A 90 15.14 -3.51 -13.57
C ARG A 90 15.25 -4.30 -12.26
N LEU A 91 14.29 -5.18 -11.98
CA LEU A 91 14.33 -6.09 -10.84
C LEU A 91 15.50 -7.08 -10.96
N ALA A 92 15.87 -7.53 -12.17
CA ALA A 92 17.03 -8.40 -12.36
C ALA A 92 18.36 -7.66 -12.12
N GLY A 93 18.47 -6.41 -12.59
CA GLY A 93 19.60 -5.54 -12.25
C GLY A 93 19.70 -5.28 -10.74
N PHE A 94 18.58 -4.96 -10.10
CA PHE A 94 18.50 -4.67 -8.66
C PHE A 94 18.79 -5.91 -7.78
N LEU A 95 18.45 -7.11 -8.22
CA LEU A 95 18.80 -8.37 -7.54
C LEU A 95 20.27 -8.81 -7.75
N ASN A 96 21.05 -8.07 -8.55
CA ASN A 96 22.46 -8.38 -8.83
C ASN A 96 23.43 -7.37 -8.17
N GLY A 97 22.95 -6.39 -7.40
CA GLY A 97 23.77 -5.48 -6.60
C GLY A 97 23.13 -5.15 -5.24
N ASP A 98 23.95 -4.79 -4.25
CA ASP A 98 23.68 -4.26 -2.89
C ASP A 98 22.65 -4.95 -1.96
N LEU A 99 21.52 -5.48 -2.44
CA LEU A 99 20.42 -5.94 -1.58
C LEU A 99 20.70 -7.25 -0.82
N LEU A 100 21.79 -7.97 -1.14
CA LEU A 100 21.92 -9.40 -0.84
C LEU A 100 23.06 -9.81 0.10
N GLU A 101 23.94 -8.88 0.50
CA GLU A 101 24.97 -9.16 1.50
C GLU A 101 24.40 -9.02 2.92
N GLY A 102 23.61 -10.03 3.31
CA GLY A 102 23.25 -10.34 4.70
C GLY A 102 21.75 -10.41 5.00
N GLN A 103 21.21 -11.63 5.06
CA GLN A 103 19.86 -12.02 5.53
C GLN A 103 18.68 -11.50 4.65
N ASN A 104 17.66 -12.28 4.29
CA ASN A 104 17.45 -13.74 4.40
C ASN A 104 17.72 -14.42 3.05
N SER A 105 18.58 -15.44 3.02
CA SER A 105 18.95 -16.16 1.79
C SER A 105 17.76 -16.87 1.12
N ALA A 106 16.76 -17.30 1.91
CA ALA A 106 15.52 -17.90 1.40
C ALA A 106 14.70 -16.90 0.56
N ILE A 107 14.39 -15.72 1.11
CA ILE A 107 13.61 -14.67 0.43
C ILE A 107 14.37 -14.17 -0.80
N ALA A 108 15.69 -13.94 -0.69
CA ALA A 108 16.55 -13.62 -1.81
C ALA A 108 16.48 -14.68 -2.94
N GLY A 109 16.45 -15.96 -2.58
CA GLY A 109 16.26 -17.08 -3.50
C GLY A 109 14.88 -17.06 -4.16
N GLN A 110 13.81 -16.84 -3.38
CA GLN A 110 12.42 -16.79 -3.86
C GLN A 110 12.19 -15.63 -4.83
N ILE A 111 12.71 -14.42 -4.55
CA ILE A 111 12.56 -13.28 -5.46
C ILE A 111 13.38 -13.50 -6.76
N LYS A 112 14.57 -14.13 -6.68
CA LYS A 112 15.35 -14.53 -7.87
C LYS A 112 14.68 -15.61 -8.71
N ASP A 113 14.01 -16.57 -8.07
CA ASP A 113 13.22 -17.61 -8.75
C ASP A 113 11.95 -17.02 -9.38
N PHE A 114 11.24 -16.13 -8.68
CA PHE A 114 10.12 -15.38 -9.24
C PHE A 114 10.53 -14.56 -10.48
N ASN A 115 11.61 -13.78 -10.43
CA ASN A 115 12.10 -13.03 -11.58
C ASN A 115 12.43 -13.96 -12.77
N ARG A 116 13.09 -15.10 -12.50
CA ARG A 116 13.40 -16.11 -13.53
C ARG A 116 12.13 -16.70 -14.16
N ARG A 117 11.10 -17.00 -13.37
CA ARG A 117 9.81 -17.50 -13.85
C ARG A 117 9.07 -16.43 -14.66
N LEU A 118 8.98 -15.20 -14.16
CA LEU A 118 8.39 -14.05 -14.86
C LEU A 118 9.06 -13.81 -16.22
N ARG A 119 10.40 -13.89 -16.26
CA ARG A 119 11.19 -13.79 -17.49
C ARG A 119 10.87 -14.91 -18.48
N ALA A 120 10.85 -16.17 -18.04
CA ALA A 120 10.54 -17.30 -18.90
C ALA A 120 9.07 -17.32 -19.40
N ILE A 121 8.17 -16.60 -18.71
CA ILE A 121 6.80 -16.32 -19.17
C ILE A 121 6.80 -15.24 -20.25
N ILE A 122 7.47 -14.10 -20.02
CA ILE A 122 7.62 -13.01 -21.00
C ILE A 122 8.29 -13.50 -22.30
N GLU A 123 9.31 -14.36 -22.17
CA GLU A 123 10.03 -14.96 -23.29
C GLU A 123 9.30 -16.15 -23.94
N GLY A 124 8.10 -16.52 -23.45
CA GLY A 124 7.26 -17.59 -24.02
C GLY A 124 7.80 -19.02 -23.89
N GLN A 125 8.83 -19.23 -23.07
CA GLN A 125 9.56 -20.51 -22.97
C GLN A 125 8.93 -21.51 -22.00
N LEU A 126 8.11 -21.05 -21.04
CA LEU A 126 7.58 -21.89 -19.96
C LEU A 126 6.06 -22.06 -20.06
N LEU A 127 5.64 -23.26 -20.43
CA LEU A 127 4.22 -23.63 -20.53
C LEU A 127 3.56 -23.73 -19.15
N PHE A 128 2.97 -22.63 -18.70
CA PHE A 128 1.88 -22.60 -17.70
C PHE A 128 0.58 -21.98 -18.28
N PRO A 129 0.07 -22.40 -19.47
CA PRO A 129 -0.94 -21.61 -20.19
C PRO A 129 -2.23 -21.44 -19.39
N ALA A 130 -2.73 -22.51 -18.76
CA ALA A 130 -3.98 -22.47 -17.99
C ALA A 130 -3.91 -21.46 -16.83
N LYS A 131 -2.95 -21.59 -15.92
CA LYS A 131 -2.83 -20.65 -14.78
C LYS A 131 -2.42 -19.23 -15.20
N ILE A 132 -1.72 -19.05 -16.32
CA ILE A 132 -1.42 -17.70 -16.83
C ILE A 132 -2.66 -17.09 -17.49
N LEU A 133 -3.47 -17.88 -18.19
CA LEU A 133 -4.75 -17.44 -18.74
C LEU A 133 -5.74 -17.11 -17.62
N GLU A 134 -5.86 -17.96 -16.59
CA GLU A 134 -6.62 -17.64 -15.36
C GLU A 134 -6.17 -16.32 -14.70
N LEU A 135 -4.86 -16.03 -14.71
CA LEU A 135 -4.31 -14.77 -14.20
C LEU A 135 -4.54 -13.61 -15.17
N GLN A 136 -4.60 -13.85 -16.48
CA GLN A 136 -4.93 -12.84 -17.49
C GLN A 136 -6.42 -12.50 -17.46
N ASP A 137 -7.31 -13.48 -17.30
CA ASP A 137 -8.76 -13.31 -17.18
C ASP A 137 -9.12 -12.64 -15.85
N ARG A 138 -8.49 -13.05 -14.74
CA ARG A 138 -8.63 -12.36 -13.44
C ARG A 138 -8.03 -10.96 -13.48
N PHE A 139 -6.89 -10.75 -14.12
CA PHE A 139 -6.36 -9.41 -14.32
C PHE A 139 -7.34 -8.59 -15.16
N ALA A 140 -7.87 -9.11 -16.27
CA ALA A 140 -8.82 -8.43 -17.14
C ALA A 140 -10.12 -8.03 -16.39
N ALA A 141 -10.69 -8.91 -15.57
CA ALA A 141 -11.86 -8.58 -14.74
C ALA A 141 -11.53 -7.48 -13.71
N ASN A 142 -10.39 -7.58 -13.02
CA ASN A 142 -9.90 -6.51 -12.13
C ASN A 142 -9.50 -5.23 -12.91
N LEU A 143 -9.23 -5.35 -14.22
CA LEU A 143 -8.81 -4.28 -15.12
C LEU A 143 -10.00 -3.57 -15.76
N GLU A 144 -11.15 -4.22 -15.91
CA GLU A 144 -12.44 -3.62 -16.25
C GLU A 144 -12.92 -2.73 -15.10
N GLU A 145 -12.77 -3.18 -13.84
CA GLU A 145 -13.01 -2.33 -12.66
C GLU A 145 -12.00 -1.18 -12.57
N PHE A 146 -10.72 -1.43 -12.85
CA PHE A 146 -9.74 -0.36 -13.02
C PHE A 146 -10.08 0.58 -14.19
N GLN A 147 -10.70 0.10 -15.29
CA GLN A 147 -11.14 0.95 -16.39
C GLN A 147 -12.27 1.88 -15.95
N LYS A 148 -13.24 1.43 -15.14
CA LYS A 148 -14.21 2.34 -14.49
C LYS A 148 -13.50 3.39 -13.64
N GLN A 149 -12.50 2.98 -12.84
CA GLN A 149 -11.67 3.92 -12.06
C GLN A 149 -10.79 4.84 -12.94
N LEU A 150 -10.47 4.44 -14.17
CA LEU A 150 -9.76 5.24 -15.17
C LEU A 150 -10.68 6.14 -16.01
N GLU A 151 -11.98 5.87 -16.16
CA GLU A 151 -12.88 6.85 -16.79
C GLU A 151 -13.06 8.09 -15.89
N LEU A 152 -12.71 7.97 -14.60
CA LEU A 152 -12.50 9.08 -13.66
C LEU A 152 -11.10 9.74 -13.77
N MET A 153 -10.26 9.39 -14.77
CA MET A 153 -8.83 9.75 -14.91
C MET A 153 -8.50 11.23 -14.73
N VAL A 154 -9.43 12.13 -15.09
CA VAL A 154 -9.22 13.59 -15.08
C VAL A 154 -8.85 14.11 -13.68
N LYS A 155 -9.06 13.32 -12.63
CA LYS A 155 -8.79 13.71 -11.23
C LYS A 155 -7.41 13.32 -10.68
N TYR A 156 -6.73 12.29 -11.22
CA TYR A 156 -5.56 11.63 -10.58
C TYR A 156 -4.22 12.36 -10.72
N ASP A 157 -4.18 13.67 -10.48
CA ASP A 157 -2.98 14.51 -10.68
C ASP A 157 -2.30 14.99 -9.38
N TRP A 158 -2.57 14.35 -8.23
CA TRP A 158 -1.99 14.73 -6.93
C TRP A 158 -0.72 13.94 -6.55
N ASP A 159 0.05 14.51 -5.62
CA ASP A 159 1.33 14.03 -5.09
C ASP A 159 1.26 13.86 -3.55
N PHE A 160 2.39 13.71 -2.84
CA PHE A 160 2.38 13.59 -1.37
C PHE A 160 2.04 14.92 -0.69
N ASP A 161 2.44 16.04 -1.28
CA ASP A 161 2.27 17.36 -0.69
C ASP A 161 0.82 17.84 -0.73
N HIS A 162 0.02 17.43 -1.73
CA HIS A 162 -1.44 17.69 -1.68
C HIS A 162 -2.09 17.07 -0.42
N TYR A 163 -1.69 15.86 -0.03
CA TYR A 163 -2.18 15.29 1.24
C TYR A 163 -1.71 16.07 2.46
N LEU A 164 -0.46 16.55 2.41
CA LEU A 164 0.21 17.25 3.51
C LEU A 164 -0.29 18.70 3.73
N GLU A 165 -0.53 19.41 2.63
CA GLU A 165 -0.82 20.84 2.59
C GLU A 165 -2.33 21.13 2.46
N GLU A 166 -3.13 20.18 1.94
CA GLU A 166 -4.55 20.35 1.65
C GLU A 166 -5.44 19.34 2.42
N ASP A 167 -5.38 18.04 2.10
CA ASP A 167 -6.36 17.06 2.61
C ASP A 167 -6.27 16.83 4.14
N VAL A 168 -5.07 16.58 4.68
CA VAL A 168 -4.90 16.34 6.13
C VAL A 168 -5.22 17.61 6.94
N PRO A 169 -4.72 18.82 6.58
CA PRO A 169 -5.15 20.06 7.23
C PRO A 169 -6.66 20.28 7.19
N ALA A 170 -7.33 20.07 6.05
CA ALA A 170 -8.78 20.23 5.93
C ALA A 170 -9.56 19.23 6.81
N ALA A 171 -9.13 17.97 6.85
CA ALA A 171 -9.71 16.96 7.73
C ALA A 171 -9.53 17.33 9.22
N MET A 172 -8.35 17.84 9.59
CA MET A 172 -8.08 18.30 10.96
C MET A 172 -8.88 19.55 11.34
N GLU A 173 -9.11 20.49 10.42
CA GLU A 173 -10.01 21.63 10.65
C GLU A 173 -11.45 21.18 10.87
N TYR A 174 -11.95 20.24 10.06
CA TYR A 174 -13.28 19.65 10.27
C TYR A 174 -13.41 18.96 11.64
N ILE A 175 -12.44 18.12 12.00
CA ILE A 175 -12.44 17.40 13.30
C ILE A 175 -12.39 18.39 14.47
N ARG A 176 -11.53 19.43 14.42
CA ARG A 176 -11.49 20.49 15.45
C ARG A 176 -12.82 21.24 15.56
N ALA A 177 -13.52 21.48 14.45
CA ALA A 177 -14.82 22.14 14.47
C ALA A 177 -15.93 21.27 15.10
N GLN A 178 -15.86 19.95 14.97
CA GLN A 178 -16.80 19.01 15.65
C GLN A 178 -16.47 18.84 17.13
N CYS A 179 -15.21 18.52 17.47
CA CYS A 179 -14.82 18.10 18.83
C CYS A 179 -14.48 19.27 19.77
N GLN A 180 -14.14 20.45 19.23
CA GLN A 180 -13.83 21.67 19.97
C GLN A 180 -12.81 21.47 21.13
N PRO A 181 -11.62 20.91 20.85
CA PRO A 181 -10.58 20.67 21.85
C PRO A 181 -10.13 21.98 22.52
N ARG A 182 -9.83 21.92 23.84
CA ARG A 182 -9.66 23.10 24.71
C ARG A 182 -8.48 24.00 24.32
N ASP A 183 -7.41 23.41 23.84
CA ASP A 183 -6.18 24.05 23.38
C ASP A 183 -6.16 24.25 21.85
N GLY A 184 -7.19 23.77 21.15
CA GLY A 184 -7.29 23.78 19.69
C GLY A 184 -6.51 22.67 18.98
N LYS A 185 -5.94 21.68 19.68
CA LYS A 185 -5.07 20.64 19.09
C LYS A 185 -5.75 19.29 18.98
N LEU A 186 -5.13 18.39 18.22
CA LEU A 186 -5.54 16.99 18.06
C LEU A 186 -4.43 16.04 18.51
N LEU A 187 -4.85 14.83 18.89
CA LEU A 187 -3.98 13.68 19.10
C LEU A 187 -4.01 12.81 17.83
N ALA A 188 -2.85 12.48 17.27
CA ALA A 188 -2.79 11.79 15.97
C ALA A 188 -2.06 10.45 16.03
N ILE A 189 -2.61 9.44 15.34
CA ILE A 189 -1.97 8.14 15.09
C ILE A 189 -1.84 7.96 13.59
N GLY A 190 -0.63 7.70 13.09
CA GLY A 190 -0.37 7.44 11.67
C GLY A 190 0.35 6.11 11.46
N HIS A 191 -0.23 5.23 10.66
CA HIS A 191 0.43 3.99 10.19
C HIS A 191 1.02 4.21 8.80
N SER A 192 2.22 3.64 8.55
CA SER A 192 2.86 3.66 7.24
C SER A 192 2.94 5.09 6.68
N MET A 193 2.44 5.34 5.45
CA MET A 193 2.35 6.68 4.85
C MET A 193 1.64 7.72 5.74
N GLY A 194 0.67 7.33 6.58
CA GLY A 194 0.01 8.23 7.53
C GLY A 194 0.96 8.77 8.59
N GLY A 195 1.89 7.97 9.10
CA GLY A 195 2.92 8.45 10.01
C GLY A 195 4.04 9.23 9.30
N ILE A 196 4.30 8.93 8.01
CA ILE A 196 5.17 9.76 7.16
C ILE A 196 4.57 11.17 6.98
N LEU A 197 3.25 11.28 6.76
CA LEU A 197 2.53 12.55 6.72
C LEU A 197 2.65 13.30 8.05
N LEU A 198 2.44 12.65 9.20
CA LEU A 198 2.60 13.30 10.51
C LEU A 198 4.04 13.79 10.74
N TYR A 199 5.07 13.00 10.41
CA TYR A 199 6.46 13.46 10.47
C TYR A 199 6.72 14.66 9.54
N ALA A 200 6.18 14.64 8.32
CA ALA A 200 6.29 15.76 7.40
C ALA A 200 5.59 17.02 7.95
N MET A 201 4.40 16.90 8.54
CA MET A 201 3.67 18.02 9.15
C MET A 201 4.47 18.72 10.25
N LEU A 202 5.09 17.96 11.16
CA LEU A 202 5.94 18.50 12.23
C LEU A 202 7.13 19.31 11.69
N SER A 203 7.56 19.02 10.46
CA SER A 203 8.63 19.74 9.76
C SER A 203 8.14 20.89 8.87
N SER A 204 6.94 20.79 8.28
CA SER A 204 6.36 21.81 7.39
C SER A 204 6.13 23.16 8.10
N CYS A 205 5.91 23.14 9.41
CA CYS A 205 5.89 24.33 10.28
C CYS A 205 7.13 25.24 10.10
N PHE A 206 8.25 24.67 9.64
CA PHE A 206 9.54 25.34 9.43
C PHE A 206 9.90 25.52 7.95
N MET A 207 8.93 25.41 7.03
CA MET A 207 9.07 25.80 5.62
C MET A 207 8.96 27.31 5.45
N SER A 208 9.70 27.86 4.48
CA SER A 208 9.67 29.29 4.14
C SER A 208 8.27 29.70 3.67
N GLY A 209 7.59 30.54 4.46
CA GLY A 209 6.20 30.97 4.21
C GLY A 209 5.15 30.36 5.13
N PHE A 210 5.50 29.37 5.97
CA PHE A 210 4.62 28.82 7.00
C PHE A 210 4.73 29.52 8.37
N ASP A 211 5.64 30.48 8.52
CA ASP A 211 5.77 31.42 9.66
C ASP A 211 5.74 30.79 11.06
N GLY A 212 6.22 29.56 11.20
CA GLY A 212 6.31 28.87 12.49
C GLY A 212 4.95 28.48 13.09
N LYS A 213 3.91 28.36 12.25
CA LYS A 213 2.58 27.87 12.68
C LYS A 213 2.70 26.57 13.46
N ASP A 214 2.01 26.50 14.60
CA ASP A 214 1.81 25.27 15.35
C ASP A 214 1.15 24.21 14.45
N PRO A 215 1.60 22.94 14.44
CA PRO A 215 0.98 21.88 13.64
C PRO A 215 -0.46 21.55 14.07
N GLY A 216 -0.93 22.08 15.20
CA GLY A 216 -2.25 21.78 15.77
C GLY A 216 -2.33 20.37 16.34
N LEU A 217 -1.19 19.85 16.80
CA LEU A 217 -1.01 18.50 17.33
C LEU A 217 -0.45 18.56 18.77
N ALA A 218 -1.12 17.87 19.71
CA ALA A 218 -0.70 17.78 21.10
C ALA A 218 0.32 16.65 21.32
N SER A 219 0.14 15.51 20.64
CA SER A 219 1.18 14.48 20.46
C SER A 219 0.89 13.64 19.21
N VAL A 220 1.92 12.92 18.76
CA VAL A 220 1.90 12.06 17.56
C VAL A 220 2.32 10.64 17.92
N VAL A 221 1.65 9.66 17.33
CA VAL A 221 2.05 8.24 17.36
C VAL A 221 2.27 7.78 15.93
N THR A 222 3.44 7.21 15.62
CA THR A 222 3.72 6.66 14.29
C THR A 222 3.99 5.16 14.35
N LEU A 223 3.31 4.39 13.50
CA LEU A 223 3.42 2.93 13.41
C LEU A 223 4.09 2.57 12.08
N ALA A 224 5.28 1.99 12.12
CA ALA A 224 6.03 1.57 10.94
C ALA A 224 6.24 2.68 9.88
N SER A 225 6.72 3.85 10.32
CA SER A 225 6.91 5.04 9.49
C SER A 225 8.32 5.59 9.59
N SER A 226 8.86 6.10 8.47
CA SER A 226 10.18 6.74 8.40
C SER A 226 10.22 7.79 7.30
N LEU A 227 11.08 8.80 7.44
CA LEU A 227 11.41 9.75 6.38
C LEU A 227 12.66 9.36 5.57
N ASP A 228 13.50 8.43 6.03
CA ASP A 228 14.69 7.98 5.29
C ASP A 228 14.93 6.47 5.45
N TYR A 229 14.71 5.75 4.35
CA TYR A 229 14.90 4.31 4.23
C TYR A 229 16.22 3.96 3.53
N THR A 230 17.04 4.94 3.12
CA THR A 230 18.35 4.73 2.49
C THR A 230 19.22 3.73 3.26
N PRO A 231 19.46 3.88 4.58
CA PRO A 231 20.31 2.95 5.36
C PRO A 231 19.66 1.59 5.65
N SER A 232 18.35 1.43 5.45
CA SER A 232 17.61 0.22 5.82
C SER A 232 17.68 -0.90 4.76
N ARG A 233 17.35 -2.13 5.15
CA ARG A 233 17.09 -3.24 4.22
C ARG A 233 15.63 -3.31 3.74
N SER A 234 14.89 -2.20 3.80
CA SER A 234 13.47 -2.14 3.41
C SER A 234 13.18 -2.71 2.01
N SER A 235 12.22 -3.62 1.98
CA SER A 235 11.67 -4.24 0.77
C SER A 235 10.84 -3.29 -0.10
N LEU A 236 10.44 -2.11 0.39
CA LEU A 236 9.83 -1.07 -0.46
C LEU A 236 10.77 -0.60 -1.57
N LYS A 237 12.09 -0.83 -1.42
CA LYS A 237 13.08 -0.66 -2.51
C LYS A 237 12.73 -1.51 -3.76
N LEU A 238 11.93 -2.57 -3.64
CA LEU A 238 11.39 -3.34 -4.78
C LEU A 238 10.40 -2.54 -5.65
N LEU A 239 9.89 -1.39 -5.17
CA LEU A 239 9.05 -0.47 -5.95
C LEU A 239 9.86 0.58 -6.73
N LEU A 240 11.15 0.77 -6.43
CA LEU A 240 12.02 1.69 -7.19
C LEU A 240 12.11 1.36 -8.70
N PRO A 241 12.10 0.08 -9.13
CA PRO A 241 11.91 -0.31 -10.53
C PRO A 241 10.68 0.28 -11.23
N LEU A 242 9.62 0.71 -10.52
CA LEU A 242 8.38 1.25 -11.10
C LEU A 242 8.48 2.74 -11.47
N ALA A 243 9.27 3.51 -10.71
CA ALA A 243 9.31 4.97 -10.80
C ALA A 243 9.77 5.50 -12.17
N GLU A 244 10.80 4.89 -12.76
CA GLU A 244 11.27 5.31 -14.10
C GLU A 244 10.32 4.88 -15.24
N PRO A 245 9.79 3.64 -15.28
CA PRO A 245 8.72 3.29 -16.21
C PRO A 245 7.49 4.21 -16.17
N THR A 246 6.97 4.58 -14.99
CA THR A 246 5.79 5.48 -14.95
C THR A 246 6.13 6.88 -15.46
N ARG A 247 7.30 7.42 -15.12
CA ARG A 247 7.80 8.70 -15.62
C ARG A 247 8.02 8.70 -17.14
N VAL A 248 8.60 7.63 -17.69
CA VAL A 248 8.95 7.54 -19.12
C VAL A 248 7.73 7.23 -20.00
N LEU A 249 6.79 6.43 -19.51
CA LEU A 249 5.58 6.03 -20.25
C LEU A 249 4.38 6.95 -19.98
N ASN A 250 4.55 7.99 -19.16
CA ASN A 250 3.51 8.91 -18.68
C ASN A 250 2.25 8.18 -18.16
N ILE A 251 2.47 7.14 -17.35
CA ILE A 251 1.41 6.37 -16.72
C ILE A 251 0.94 7.16 -15.49
N PRO A 252 -0.32 7.63 -15.39
CA PRO A 252 -0.74 8.50 -14.30
C PRO A 252 -1.00 7.74 -12.99
N VAL A 253 -1.32 6.45 -13.05
CA VAL A 253 -1.64 5.62 -11.87
C VAL A 253 -1.11 4.19 -11.99
N ILE A 254 -0.84 3.54 -10.86
CA ILE A 254 -0.46 2.13 -10.75
C ILE A 254 -1.59 1.36 -10.03
N PRO A 255 -2.15 0.29 -10.64
CA PRO A 255 -3.19 -0.53 -10.03
C PRO A 255 -2.61 -1.55 -9.02
N VAL A 256 -2.08 -1.08 -7.89
CA VAL A 256 -1.47 -1.95 -6.88
C VAL A 256 -2.47 -2.98 -6.33
N GLY A 257 -3.71 -2.56 -6.07
CA GLY A 257 -4.82 -3.44 -5.69
C GLY A 257 -5.10 -4.58 -6.67
N PRO A 258 -5.52 -4.28 -7.91
CA PRO A 258 -5.73 -5.27 -8.97
C PRO A 258 -4.54 -6.22 -9.16
N LEU A 259 -3.30 -5.73 -9.06
CA LEU A 259 -2.10 -6.58 -9.11
C LEU A 259 -2.01 -7.53 -7.91
N MET A 260 -2.16 -7.03 -6.68
CA MET A 260 -2.14 -7.84 -5.46
C MET A 260 -3.26 -8.89 -5.42
N ALA A 261 -4.49 -8.51 -5.77
CA ALA A 261 -5.63 -9.41 -5.85
C ALA A 261 -5.45 -10.50 -6.91
N THR A 262 -4.88 -10.15 -8.07
CA THR A 262 -4.56 -11.12 -9.14
C THR A 262 -3.50 -12.14 -8.68
N VAL A 263 -2.46 -11.73 -7.95
CA VAL A 263 -1.39 -12.65 -7.51
C VAL A 263 -1.68 -13.37 -6.19
N HIS A 264 -2.66 -12.92 -5.39
CA HIS A 264 -3.02 -13.51 -4.10
C HIS A 264 -3.19 -15.04 -4.13
N PRO A 265 -3.85 -15.67 -5.12
CA PRO A 265 -3.97 -17.13 -5.18
C PRO A 265 -2.63 -17.88 -5.32
N LEU A 266 -1.59 -17.24 -5.87
CA LEU A 266 -0.23 -17.81 -5.95
C LEU A 266 0.55 -17.67 -4.63
N ALA A 267 0.12 -16.77 -3.74
CA ALA A 267 0.71 -16.57 -2.42
C ALA A 267 0.02 -17.45 -1.36
N SER A 268 -1.31 -17.60 -1.43
CA SER A 268 -2.13 -18.23 -0.40
C SER A 268 -2.57 -19.67 -0.69
N TYR A 269 -2.37 -20.20 -1.92
CA TYR A 269 -2.71 -21.59 -2.26
C TYR A 269 -1.55 -22.36 -2.89
N PRO A 270 -1.56 -23.71 -2.85
CA PRO A 270 -0.52 -24.53 -3.46
C PRO A 270 -0.30 -24.21 -4.96
N PRO A 271 0.95 -24.07 -5.45
CA PRO A 271 2.21 -24.41 -4.76
C PRO A 271 2.92 -23.21 -4.09
N TYR A 272 2.18 -22.21 -3.58
CA TYR A 272 2.70 -21.14 -2.71
C TYR A 272 3.87 -20.31 -3.29
N VAL A 273 3.92 -20.15 -4.61
CA VAL A 273 5.02 -19.50 -5.36
C VAL A 273 5.34 -18.09 -4.86
N LEU A 274 4.34 -17.36 -4.37
CA LEU A 274 4.46 -15.97 -3.91
C LEU A 274 4.20 -15.79 -2.41
N SER A 275 4.25 -16.87 -1.63
CA SER A 275 4.04 -16.85 -0.17
C SER A 275 4.98 -15.90 0.59
N TRP A 276 6.15 -15.56 0.01
CA TRP A 276 7.07 -14.54 0.52
C TRP A 276 6.46 -13.12 0.56
N LEU A 277 5.42 -12.84 -0.22
CA LEU A 277 4.64 -11.59 -0.11
C LEU A 277 3.88 -11.52 1.22
N ASN A 278 3.48 -12.64 1.81
CA ASN A 278 2.68 -12.64 3.03
C ASN A 278 3.49 -12.14 4.23
N SER A 279 4.78 -12.51 4.29
CA SER A 279 5.74 -12.01 5.29
C SER A 279 6.07 -10.51 5.20
N GLN A 280 5.64 -9.83 4.13
CA GLN A 280 5.71 -8.38 4.02
C GLN A 280 4.61 -7.70 4.85
N ILE A 281 3.49 -8.41 5.04
CA ILE A 281 2.23 -7.89 5.57
C ILE A 281 2.07 -8.30 7.04
N SER A 282 2.14 -9.61 7.29
CA SER A 282 1.93 -10.25 8.60
C SER A 282 3.13 -11.15 8.92
N ALA A 283 3.59 -11.10 10.16
CA ALA A 283 4.41 -12.15 10.74
C ALA A 283 3.59 -13.45 10.86
N GLN A 284 4.28 -14.58 11.00
CA GLN A 284 3.64 -15.88 11.07
C GLN A 284 2.66 -15.95 12.26
N ASP A 285 1.46 -16.48 12.00
CA ASP A 285 0.40 -16.72 12.98
C ASP A 285 -0.13 -15.48 13.74
N MET A 286 0.17 -14.26 13.28
CA MET A 286 -0.27 -13.00 13.92
C MET A 286 -1.61 -12.47 13.42
N MET A 287 -1.79 -12.25 12.12
CA MET A 287 -3.10 -11.88 11.57
C MET A 287 -4.05 -13.08 11.54
N ASP A 288 -5.37 -12.86 11.63
CA ASP A 288 -6.35 -13.90 11.30
C ASP A 288 -6.40 -14.13 9.77
N GLN A 289 -6.62 -15.36 9.33
CA GLN A 289 -6.60 -15.70 7.90
C GLN A 289 -7.65 -14.92 7.08
N LYS A 290 -8.87 -14.75 7.62
CA LYS A 290 -9.93 -14.01 6.91
C LYS A 290 -9.67 -12.51 6.91
N LEU A 291 -9.07 -11.99 7.99
CA LEU A 291 -8.62 -10.60 8.06
C LEU A 291 -7.47 -10.34 7.07
N PHE A 292 -6.53 -11.27 6.97
CA PHE A 292 -5.42 -11.21 6.02
C PHE A 292 -5.91 -11.24 4.56
N GLU A 293 -6.80 -12.17 4.21
CA GLU A 293 -7.43 -12.23 2.89
C GLU A 293 -8.20 -10.94 2.58
N LYS A 294 -9.01 -10.44 3.52
CA LYS A 294 -9.72 -9.16 3.36
C LYS A 294 -8.75 -7.99 3.16
N LEU A 295 -7.65 -7.95 3.89
CA LEU A 295 -6.62 -6.92 3.75
C LEU A 295 -5.96 -6.96 2.36
N VAL A 296 -5.50 -8.13 1.91
CA VAL A 296 -4.83 -8.29 0.61
C VAL A 296 -5.75 -7.91 -0.56
N LEU A 297 -7.02 -8.27 -0.48
CA LEU A 297 -7.99 -8.03 -1.56
C LEU A 297 -8.54 -6.59 -1.60
N ASN A 298 -8.63 -5.89 -0.46
CA ASN A 298 -9.37 -4.62 -0.37
C ASN A 298 -8.56 -3.41 0.11
N ASN A 299 -7.44 -3.59 0.81
CA ASN A 299 -6.69 -2.46 1.42
C ASN A 299 -5.75 -1.76 0.43
N PHE A 300 -5.30 -2.46 -0.61
CA PHE A 300 -4.36 -1.90 -1.57
C PHE A 300 -5.13 -1.19 -2.68
N GLY A 301 -5.08 0.14 -2.71
CA GLY A 301 -5.75 0.93 -3.74
C GLY A 301 -4.97 1.00 -5.07
N THR A 302 -5.58 1.65 -6.06
CA THR A 302 -4.86 2.34 -7.12
C THR A 302 -4.00 3.47 -6.50
N VAL A 303 -2.82 3.76 -7.04
CA VAL A 303 -1.86 4.75 -6.50
C VAL A 303 -1.45 5.74 -7.59
N PRO A 304 -1.42 7.08 -7.36
CA PRO A 304 -0.98 8.05 -8.37
C PRO A 304 0.53 7.96 -8.58
N SER A 305 0.98 8.09 -9.82
CA SER A 305 2.40 8.02 -10.16
C SER A 305 3.19 9.20 -9.61
N LYS A 306 2.60 10.41 -9.51
CA LYS A 306 3.24 11.55 -8.85
C LYS A 306 3.52 11.25 -7.36
N LEU A 307 2.53 10.72 -6.64
CA LEU A 307 2.69 10.29 -5.24
C LEU A 307 3.81 9.25 -5.09
N LEU A 308 3.83 8.20 -5.92
CA LEU A 308 4.90 7.19 -5.85
C LEU A 308 6.28 7.79 -6.24
N LEU A 309 6.33 8.66 -7.24
CA LEU A 309 7.56 9.34 -7.65
C LEU A 309 8.14 10.18 -6.52
N GLN A 310 7.30 10.95 -5.81
CA GLN A 310 7.75 11.74 -4.67
C GLN A 310 8.15 10.84 -3.48
N LEU A 311 7.34 9.84 -3.13
CA LEU A 311 7.69 8.85 -2.09
C LEU A 311 8.96 8.06 -2.43
N SER A 312 9.33 7.90 -3.71
CA SER A 312 10.62 7.27 -4.08
C SER A 312 11.86 8.04 -3.57
N SER A 313 11.70 9.31 -3.17
CA SER A 313 12.78 10.11 -2.55
C SER A 313 13.23 9.56 -1.20
N VAL A 314 12.40 8.80 -0.46
CA VAL A 314 12.80 8.25 0.86
C VAL A 314 13.94 7.24 0.78
N PHE A 315 14.26 6.71 -0.40
CA PHE A 315 15.40 5.81 -0.64
C PHE A 315 16.63 6.54 -1.22
N GLN A 316 16.55 7.86 -1.37
CA GLN A 316 17.62 8.71 -1.88
C GLN A 316 18.29 9.46 -0.72
N LYS A 317 19.55 9.83 -0.91
CA LYS A 317 20.28 10.64 0.08
C LYS A 317 19.48 11.89 0.46
N GLY A 318 19.18 12.00 1.75
CA GLY A 318 18.38 13.06 2.35
C GLY A 318 16.96 12.63 2.76
N GLY A 319 16.48 11.47 2.32
CA GLY A 319 15.13 11.00 2.61
C GLY A 319 14.06 11.80 1.85
N LEU A 320 12.84 11.80 2.40
CA LEU A 320 11.65 12.42 1.82
C LEU A 320 11.87 13.90 1.50
N ARG A 321 11.44 14.30 0.30
CA ARG A 321 11.46 15.69 -0.16
C ARG A 321 10.07 16.18 -0.56
N ASP A 322 9.91 17.49 -0.53
CA ASP A 322 8.75 18.18 -1.08
C ASP A 322 8.65 18.04 -2.61
N ARG A 323 7.55 18.51 -3.18
CA ARG A 323 7.25 18.48 -4.63
C ARG A 323 8.25 19.30 -5.48
N SER A 324 8.94 20.29 -4.92
CA SER A 324 10.04 21.00 -5.59
C SER A 324 11.38 20.26 -5.51
N GLY A 325 11.52 19.31 -4.59
CA GLY A 325 12.76 18.57 -4.32
C GLY A 325 13.85 19.38 -3.61
N THR A 326 13.49 20.50 -2.98
CA THR A 326 14.42 21.44 -2.32
C THR A 326 14.33 21.44 -0.80
N PHE A 327 13.19 21.07 -0.23
CA PHE A 327 12.97 20.88 1.20
C PHE A 327 13.08 19.39 1.56
N PHE A 328 13.74 19.10 2.68
CA PHE A 328 14.02 17.75 3.15
C PHE A 328 13.35 17.58 4.52
N TYR A 329 12.21 16.88 4.58
CA TYR A 329 11.37 16.89 5.79
C TYR A 329 12.11 16.44 7.04
N LYS A 330 13.02 15.47 6.93
CA LYS A 330 13.73 14.94 8.10
C LYS A 330 14.68 15.94 8.75
N ASP A 331 15.22 16.89 7.99
CA ASP A 331 16.24 17.82 8.45
C ASP A 331 15.65 18.91 9.38
N HIS A 332 14.32 18.94 9.54
CA HIS A 332 13.59 19.93 10.34
C HIS A 332 12.92 19.35 11.60
N LEU A 333 12.89 18.02 11.78
CA LEU A 333 12.24 17.36 12.93
C LEU A 333 12.78 17.82 14.29
N HIS A 334 14.07 18.14 14.37
CA HIS A 334 14.75 18.61 15.59
C HIS A 334 14.23 19.96 16.13
N LYS A 335 13.32 20.62 15.41
CA LYS A 335 12.68 21.90 15.77
C LYS A 335 11.26 21.72 16.31
N SER A 336 10.67 20.53 16.15
CA SER A 336 9.34 20.22 16.66
C SER A 336 9.34 20.21 18.19
N ASN A 337 8.30 20.80 18.79
CA ASN A 337 8.01 20.71 20.22
C ASN A 337 6.88 19.71 20.54
N VAL A 338 6.43 18.91 19.55
CA VAL A 338 5.36 17.92 19.71
C VAL A 338 5.95 16.57 20.13
N PRO A 339 5.53 15.97 21.25
CA PRO A 339 5.93 14.62 21.66
C PRO A 339 5.56 13.56 20.63
N VAL A 340 6.46 12.58 20.42
CA VAL A 340 6.29 11.48 19.46
C VAL A 340 6.52 10.11 20.10
N LEU A 341 5.55 9.20 19.93
CA LEU A 341 5.72 7.76 20.16
C LEU A 341 5.93 7.05 18.82
N ALA A 342 7.16 6.64 18.55
CA ALA A 342 7.53 5.88 17.37
C ALA A 342 7.52 4.36 17.66
N ILE A 343 6.79 3.60 16.85
CA ILE A 343 6.64 2.15 17.01
C ILE A 343 7.07 1.42 15.73
N ALA A 344 7.93 0.41 15.89
CA ALA A 344 8.33 -0.51 14.82
C ALA A 344 7.94 -1.97 15.16
N GLY A 345 7.75 -2.80 14.13
CA GLY A 345 7.66 -4.25 14.28
C GLY A 345 9.02 -4.90 14.05
N ASP A 346 9.42 -5.86 14.89
CA ASP A 346 10.76 -6.49 14.84
C ASP A 346 11.03 -7.29 13.55
N ARG A 347 9.96 -7.71 12.84
CA ARG A 347 10.01 -8.38 11.54
C ARG A 347 9.36 -7.56 10.42
N ASP A 348 9.20 -6.26 10.59
CA ASP A 348 8.71 -5.40 9.52
C ASP A 348 9.74 -5.33 8.38
N LEU A 349 9.39 -5.90 7.21
CA LEU A 349 10.22 -5.84 6.01
C LEU A 349 9.91 -4.60 5.14
N ILE A 350 8.80 -3.91 5.38
CA ILE A 350 8.35 -2.71 4.66
C ILE A 350 8.99 -1.47 5.31
N CYS A 351 8.86 -1.30 6.64
CA CYS A 351 9.55 -0.29 7.43
C CYS A 351 10.34 -0.92 8.59
N PRO A 352 11.53 -1.49 8.32
CA PRO A 352 12.36 -2.12 9.33
C PRO A 352 12.68 -1.23 10.53
N PRO A 353 12.94 -1.80 11.73
CA PRO A 353 13.32 -1.04 12.92
C PRO A 353 14.45 -0.04 12.69
N GLU A 354 15.46 -0.35 11.88
CA GLU A 354 16.52 0.61 11.56
C GLU A 354 16.03 1.80 10.72
N ALA A 355 15.02 1.63 9.86
CA ALA A 355 14.42 2.73 9.12
C ALA A 355 13.67 3.69 10.06
N VAL A 356 12.90 3.16 11.02
CA VAL A 356 12.18 3.96 12.02
C VAL A 356 13.17 4.70 12.92
N TYR A 357 14.19 4.00 13.43
CA TYR A 357 15.23 4.59 14.28
C TYR A 357 15.98 5.75 13.60
N GLU A 358 16.24 5.64 12.30
CA GLU A 358 16.93 6.68 11.52
C GLU A 358 16.12 7.99 11.36
N THR A 359 14.80 7.95 11.61
CA THR A 359 13.95 9.15 11.75
C THR A 359 13.83 9.59 13.20
N VAL A 360 13.63 8.65 14.13
CA VAL A 360 13.55 8.90 15.59
C VAL A 360 14.71 9.75 16.11
N LYS A 361 15.95 9.40 15.73
CA LYS A 361 17.18 10.08 16.18
C LYS A 361 17.34 11.54 15.72
N LEU A 362 16.37 12.07 14.98
CA LEU A 362 16.33 13.45 14.48
C LEU A 362 15.34 14.32 15.28
N ILE A 363 14.65 13.73 16.26
CA ILE A 363 13.72 14.36 17.19
C ILE A 363 14.45 14.50 18.55
N PRO A 364 14.21 15.55 19.36
CA PRO A 364 14.87 15.69 20.67
C PRO A 364 14.58 14.50 21.60
N ASP A 365 15.59 14.02 22.32
CA ASP A 365 15.51 12.83 23.19
C ASP A 365 14.40 12.97 24.26
N GLU A 366 14.15 14.20 24.74
CA GLU A 366 13.11 14.53 25.72
C GLU A 366 11.69 14.56 25.14
N LEU A 367 11.53 14.50 23.81
CA LEU A 367 10.24 14.49 23.11
C LEU A 367 9.92 13.15 22.42
N VAL A 368 10.89 12.24 22.28
CA VAL A 368 10.68 10.98 21.53
C VAL A 368 10.74 9.74 22.41
N THR A 369 9.70 8.91 22.31
CA THR A 369 9.71 7.52 22.83
C THR A 369 9.75 6.57 21.66
N TYR A 370 10.74 5.68 21.60
CA TYR A 370 10.85 4.64 20.58
C TYR A 370 10.65 3.25 21.19
N LYS A 371 9.79 2.43 20.56
CA LYS A 371 9.54 1.04 20.96
C LYS A 371 9.52 0.11 19.74
N VAL A 372 10.11 -1.06 19.90
CA VAL A 372 10.01 -2.18 18.93
C VAL A 372 9.14 -3.26 19.54
N PHE A 373 8.17 -3.76 18.79
CA PHE A 373 7.30 -4.86 19.21
C PHE A 373 7.74 -6.18 18.57
N GLY A 374 7.80 -7.22 19.40
CA GLY A 374 8.30 -8.55 19.07
C GLY A 374 9.46 -8.95 19.98
N GLU A 375 9.53 -10.22 20.36
CA GLU A 375 10.50 -10.70 21.36
C GLU A 375 11.13 -12.07 21.00
N PRO A 376 12.37 -12.38 21.45
CA PRO A 376 13.02 -13.64 21.14
C PRO A 376 12.28 -14.87 21.70
N GLY A 377 11.50 -15.55 20.85
CA GLY A 377 10.74 -16.75 21.20
C GLY A 377 9.29 -16.49 21.64
N GLY A 378 8.84 -15.23 21.60
CA GLY A 378 7.44 -14.86 21.76
C GLY A 378 6.81 -14.46 20.41
N PRO A 379 5.79 -13.57 20.40
CA PRO A 379 5.25 -13.03 19.16
C PRO A 379 6.28 -12.14 18.45
N HIS A 380 6.06 -11.95 17.16
CA HIS A 380 6.84 -11.09 16.27
C HIS A 380 5.88 -10.21 15.47
N TYR A 381 6.30 -9.02 15.03
CA TYR A 381 5.41 -8.07 14.36
C TYR A 381 5.98 -7.63 13.01
N ALA A 382 5.20 -7.81 11.94
CA ALA A 382 5.42 -7.21 10.63
C ALA A 382 4.54 -5.97 10.41
N HIS A 383 4.57 -5.41 9.21
CA HIS A 383 4.06 -4.07 8.90
C HIS A 383 2.62 -3.79 9.33
N TYR A 384 1.70 -4.72 9.06
CA TYR A 384 0.29 -4.57 9.41
C TYR A 384 -0.08 -5.21 10.75
N ASP A 385 0.80 -5.98 11.40
CA ASP A 385 0.51 -6.55 12.72
C ASP A 385 0.37 -5.48 13.80
N LEU A 386 0.98 -4.31 13.59
CA LEU A 386 0.85 -3.14 14.48
C LEU A 386 -0.58 -2.55 14.50
N VAL A 387 -1.46 -2.98 13.58
CA VAL A 387 -2.84 -2.46 13.39
C VAL A 387 -3.90 -3.58 13.29
N GLY A 388 -3.55 -4.71 12.67
CA GLY A 388 -4.45 -5.85 12.44
C GLY A 388 -3.96 -7.18 13.06
N GLY A 389 -2.82 -7.19 13.76
CA GLY A 389 -2.30 -8.39 14.42
C GLY A 389 -3.15 -8.74 15.65
N ARG A 390 -3.42 -10.04 15.87
CA ARG A 390 -4.35 -10.50 16.92
C ARG A 390 -3.98 -10.08 18.35
N LEU A 391 -2.69 -9.79 18.60
CA LEU A 391 -2.16 -9.34 19.89
C LEU A 391 -1.95 -7.81 19.98
N ALA A 392 -2.27 -7.04 18.93
CA ALA A 392 -2.09 -5.59 18.94
C ALA A 392 -2.96 -4.91 20.00
N ALA A 393 -4.19 -5.39 20.18
CA ALA A 393 -5.11 -4.89 21.19
C ALA A 393 -4.63 -5.08 22.64
N ASP A 394 -3.98 -6.21 22.93
CA ASP A 394 -3.56 -6.58 24.29
C ASP A 394 -2.15 -6.08 24.64
N GLN A 395 -1.23 -6.04 23.68
CA GLN A 395 0.18 -5.68 23.92
C GLN A 395 0.53 -4.25 23.51
N LEU A 396 -0.02 -3.76 22.38
CA LEU A 396 0.47 -2.54 21.72
C LEU A 396 -0.44 -1.33 21.98
N TYR A 397 -1.77 -1.51 21.87
CA TYR A 397 -2.74 -0.43 22.10
C TYR A 397 -2.77 0.15 23.52
N PRO A 398 -2.45 -0.59 24.61
CA PRO A 398 -2.31 0.00 25.94
C PRO A 398 -1.20 1.05 25.99
N CYS A 399 -0.05 0.78 25.37
CA CYS A 399 1.06 1.73 25.29
C CYS A 399 0.70 3.00 24.50
N ILE A 400 -0.03 2.86 23.39
CA ILE A 400 -0.54 4.02 22.64
C ILE A 400 -1.51 4.83 23.51
N THR A 401 -2.44 4.13 24.18
CA THR A 401 -3.48 4.76 25.01
C THR A 401 -2.87 5.53 26.19
N GLU A 402 -1.88 4.96 26.87
CA GLU A 402 -1.15 5.58 27.97
C GLU A 402 -0.43 6.87 27.53
N PHE A 403 0.29 6.82 26.40
CA PHE A 403 0.97 7.98 25.84
C PHE A 403 -0.01 9.09 25.42
N LEU A 404 -1.10 8.73 24.75
CA LEU A 404 -2.13 9.71 24.34
C LEU A 404 -2.83 10.35 25.54
N ILE A 405 -3.20 9.57 26.57
CA ILE A 405 -3.79 10.11 27.82
C ILE A 405 -2.80 11.03 28.54
N HIS A 406 -1.50 10.71 28.56
CA HIS A 406 -0.50 11.58 29.17
C HIS A 406 -0.48 12.97 28.51
N HIS A 407 -0.57 13.03 27.18
CA HIS A 407 -0.52 14.28 26.41
C HIS A 407 -1.88 14.94 26.14
N ASP A 408 -3.00 14.35 26.56
CA ASP A 408 -4.36 14.94 26.56
C ASP A 408 -4.58 15.91 27.75
N THR A 409 -3.69 15.87 28.76
CA THR A 409 -3.89 16.54 30.06
C THR A 409 -3.17 17.89 30.24
N VAL A 410 -2.63 18.45 29.15
CA VAL A 410 -1.75 19.65 29.13
C VAL A 410 -2.54 20.95 28.89
#